data_AF-A0AAN8T5L8-F1
#
_entry.id   AF-A0AAN8T5L8-F1
#
_cell.length_a   1.000
_cell.length_b   1.000
_cell.length_c   1.000
_cell.angle_alpha   90.00
_cell.angle_beta   90.00
_cell.angle_gamma   90.00
#
_symmetry.space_group_name_H-M   'P 1'
#
loop_
_entity.id
_entity.type
_entity.pdbx_description
1 polymer ?
#
loop_
_entity_poly.entity_id
_entity_poly.type
_entity_poly.pdbx_seq_one_letter_code
_entity_poly.pdbx_strand_id
1 'polypeptide(L)'
;MAMIARRSKSSVHLLHEVLFSDHPLPCSYTQRQTYVDVYMKWKKDSFFDSIDTIHRSVQLRPLIALKNCIVSSSPNDYCIPISVISKKGLELGIPIKVARFLRLYPSVFEEFTGPNYNLPWFKLTQRAIELDREEREVYLKFKDDIILRLKKLILMSGREQMLPLKIIQGLQWYLGIPDEFLRKPEDNLDGCFGVVEMEDGLKGLAVNVDGSERFLSVMQMNAMRRGAYSGVEGEAIEFPLYPSKGLRLKRKIADWFDEFQKFPYVSPYEDYSGLNPNSDIAEKRVVGVLHELLSLFVEHAAERKKLLCLRKYLGLPQKVHKAFERYPHIFNLSLMNKTCTAILKEAYCDRGAIEEHPLAKVRKRYIKLMKESEGILKRKRFNNGPIDQGDSKIKDLDCTDDEDKKFTT
;
A
#
# COMPACT_ATOMS: atom_id res chain seq x y z
N MET A 1 -25.00 -40.87 77.71
CA MET A 1 -26.03 -40.02 78.35
C MET A 1 -25.94 -38.64 77.69
N ALA A 2 -26.70 -38.38 76.62
CA ALA A 2 -28.03 -37.74 76.60
C ALA A 2 -28.01 -36.29 77.13
N MET A 3 -28.07 -35.30 76.22
CA MET A 3 -29.19 -34.35 75.97
C MET A 3 -29.29 -33.21 77.01
N ILE A 4 -29.64 -31.93 76.77
CA ILE A 4 -30.08 -31.12 75.62
C ILE A 4 -30.04 -29.62 76.07
N ALA A 5 -29.71 -28.73 75.12
CA ALA A 5 -30.09 -27.31 74.88
C ALA A 5 -30.64 -26.35 75.98
N ARG A 6 -30.27 -25.06 75.82
CA ARG A 6 -31.24 -23.95 75.66
C ARG A 6 -30.63 -22.67 75.00
N ARG A 7 -31.34 -22.23 73.95
CA ARG A 7 -31.51 -20.91 73.29
C ARG A 7 -31.47 -19.70 74.26
N SER A 8 -31.32 -18.40 73.91
CA SER A 8 -31.20 -17.57 72.68
C SER A 8 -31.23 -16.07 73.09
N LYS A 9 -30.87 -15.17 72.15
CA LYS A 9 -31.07 -13.69 72.07
C LYS A 9 -30.08 -12.80 72.84
N SER A 10 -29.65 -11.61 72.42
CA SER A 10 -29.58 -10.82 71.17
C SER A 10 -29.29 -9.37 71.61
N SER A 11 -28.25 -8.72 71.10
CA SER A 11 -28.05 -7.25 71.04
C SER A 11 -26.75 -7.03 70.24
N VAL A 12 -26.80 -6.96 68.91
CA VAL A 12 -27.14 -5.79 68.07
C VAL A 12 -26.35 -4.53 68.45
N HIS A 13 -25.37 -4.23 67.60
CA HIS A 13 -24.88 -2.93 67.13
C HIS A 13 -23.35 -2.85 67.18
N LEU A 14 -22.72 -2.95 66.01
CA LEU A 14 -21.67 -2.03 65.56
C LEU A 14 -21.28 -2.36 64.10
N LEU A 15 -21.66 -1.42 63.23
CA LEU A 15 -20.98 -0.97 62.01
C LEU A 15 -20.93 -1.92 60.81
N HIS A 16 -21.90 -1.72 59.92
CA HIS A 16 -21.93 -2.19 58.55
C HIS A 16 -21.58 -1.01 57.64
N GLU A 17 -20.35 -0.95 57.16
CA GLU A 17 -19.96 -0.32 55.89
C GLU A 17 -18.46 -0.55 55.69
N VAL A 18 -18.09 -1.14 54.56
CA VAL A 18 -16.87 -0.91 53.75
C VAL A 18 -16.72 -2.09 52.77
N LEU A 19 -17.06 -1.77 51.52
CA LEU A 19 -16.45 -2.23 50.27
C LEU A 19 -16.58 -3.72 49.89
N PHE A 20 -17.63 -3.99 49.10
CA PHE A 20 -17.54 -4.95 48.00
C PHE A 20 -16.48 -4.44 47.02
N SER A 21 -15.28 -5.01 47.10
CA SER A 21 -14.29 -4.95 46.02
C SER A 21 -14.68 -5.99 44.97
N ASP A 22 -15.47 -5.55 43.98
CA ASP A 22 -15.61 -6.23 42.69
C ASP A 22 -14.26 -6.15 41.97
N HIS A 23 -13.40 -7.12 42.23
CA HIS A 23 -12.27 -7.38 41.36
C HIS A 23 -12.80 -8.05 40.08
N PRO A 24 -12.67 -7.42 38.88
CA PRO A 24 -12.97 -8.12 37.66
C PRO A 24 -11.96 -9.26 37.53
N LEU A 25 -12.47 -10.49 37.57
CA LEU A 25 -11.70 -11.70 37.28
C LEU A 25 -10.92 -11.47 35.96
N PRO A 26 -9.62 -11.83 35.89
CA PRO A 26 -8.88 -11.73 34.65
C PRO A 26 -9.57 -12.62 33.63
N CYS A 27 -10.23 -12.00 32.65
CA CYS A 27 -10.87 -12.71 31.56
C CYS A 27 -9.74 -13.41 30.78
N SER A 28 -9.52 -14.69 31.07
CA SER A 28 -8.61 -15.55 30.34
C SER A 28 -9.19 -15.78 28.95
N TYR A 29 -8.96 -14.84 28.05
CA TYR A 29 -9.27 -15.02 26.64
C TYR A 29 -8.27 -16.00 26.06
N THR A 30 -8.58 -17.28 26.21
CA THR A 30 -7.91 -18.36 25.50
C THR A 30 -8.22 -18.20 24.03
N GLN A 31 -7.18 -18.06 23.20
CA GLN A 31 -7.28 -18.10 21.74
C GLN A 31 -8.11 -19.33 21.34
N ARG A 32 -9.36 -19.14 20.90
CA ARG A 32 -10.26 -20.25 20.61
C ARG A 32 -9.95 -20.91 19.28
N GLN A 33 -9.36 -20.18 18.32
CA GLN A 33 -9.01 -20.74 17.01
C GLN A 33 -7.73 -20.13 16.45
N THR A 34 -6.59 -20.75 16.74
CA THR A 34 -5.40 -20.55 15.90
C THR A 34 -5.70 -20.99 14.46
N TYR A 35 -5.44 -20.15 13.46
CA TYR A 35 -5.31 -20.54 12.04
C TYR A 35 -4.23 -21.63 11.80
N VAL A 36 -3.53 -22.11 12.84
CA VAL A 36 -2.55 -23.20 12.74
C VAL A 36 -3.16 -24.45 12.05
N ASP A 37 -4.49 -24.62 12.08
CA ASP A 37 -5.15 -25.82 11.53
C ASP A 37 -5.76 -25.68 10.13
N VAL A 38 -5.85 -24.47 9.54
CA VAL A 38 -6.57 -24.26 8.26
C VAL A 38 -5.72 -23.52 7.25
N TYR A 39 -4.79 -24.21 6.58
CA TYR A 39 -3.96 -23.60 5.53
C TYR A 39 -4.71 -23.42 4.20
N MET A 40 -4.92 -22.18 3.77
CA MET A 40 -5.34 -21.87 2.39
C MET A 40 -4.11 -21.81 1.49
N LYS A 41 -4.02 -22.73 0.52
CA LYS A 41 -2.96 -22.68 -0.48
C LYS A 41 -3.16 -21.45 -1.35
N TRP A 42 -2.17 -20.55 -1.37
CA TRP A 42 -2.14 -19.45 -2.31
C TRP A 42 -2.28 -19.97 -3.74
N LYS A 43 -3.10 -19.28 -4.55
CA LYS A 43 -3.33 -19.59 -5.95
C LYS A 43 -3.11 -18.33 -6.77
N LYS A 44 -2.37 -18.49 -7.87
CA LYS A 44 -2.20 -17.45 -8.88
C LYS A 44 -3.55 -17.06 -9.47
N ASP A 45 -3.80 -15.77 -9.61
CA ASP A 45 -5.01 -15.22 -10.19
C ASP A 45 -4.64 -14.35 -11.40
N SER A 46 -4.96 -14.83 -12.61
CA SER A 46 -4.53 -14.21 -13.86
C SER A 46 -5.12 -12.81 -14.07
N PHE A 47 -6.28 -12.52 -13.48
CA PHE A 47 -6.88 -11.19 -13.57
C PHE A 47 -5.97 -10.14 -12.91
N PHE A 48 -5.56 -10.37 -11.67
CA PHE A 48 -4.69 -9.44 -10.94
C PHE A 48 -3.27 -9.36 -11.54
N ASP A 49 -2.78 -10.44 -12.15
CA ASP A 49 -1.50 -10.44 -12.85
C ASP A 49 -1.53 -9.67 -14.18
N SER A 50 -2.72 -9.41 -14.73
CA SER A 50 -2.91 -8.64 -15.97
C SER A 50 -3.03 -7.12 -15.74
N ILE A 51 -3.07 -6.65 -14.49
CA ILE A 51 -3.28 -5.23 -14.19
C ILE A 51 -2.01 -4.44 -14.48
N ASP A 52 -1.98 -3.77 -15.64
CA ASP A 52 -0.82 -3.02 -16.11
C ASP A 52 -0.38 -1.91 -15.14
N THR A 53 -1.33 -1.23 -14.48
CA THR A 53 -1.00 -0.11 -13.59
C THR A 53 -0.16 -0.52 -12.39
N ILE A 54 -0.35 -1.77 -11.93
CA ILE A 54 0.45 -2.39 -10.89
C ILE A 54 1.78 -2.88 -11.47
N HIS A 55 1.75 -3.71 -12.51
CA HIS A 55 2.94 -4.45 -12.95
C HIS A 55 3.90 -3.64 -13.81
N ARG A 56 3.41 -2.62 -14.54
CA ARG A 56 4.28 -1.67 -15.26
C ARG A 56 4.80 -0.54 -14.38
N SER A 57 4.43 -0.50 -13.10
CA SER A 57 4.92 0.52 -12.15
C SER A 57 6.44 0.49 -12.00
N VAL A 58 7.07 -0.67 -12.15
CA VAL A 58 8.53 -0.86 -12.07
C VAL A 58 9.25 -0.05 -13.16
N GLN A 59 8.67 0.04 -14.36
CA GLN A 59 9.22 0.84 -15.46
C GLN A 59 8.66 2.27 -15.49
N LEU A 60 7.43 2.46 -14.99
CA LEU A 60 6.78 3.78 -14.96
C LEU A 60 7.46 4.72 -13.97
N ARG A 61 7.86 4.23 -12.79
CA ARG A 61 8.60 5.00 -11.77
C ARG A 61 9.85 5.69 -12.33
N PRO A 62 10.84 4.96 -12.92
CA PRO A 62 12.02 5.59 -13.50
C PRO A 62 11.70 6.52 -14.65
N LEU A 63 10.65 6.23 -15.44
CA LEU A 63 10.21 7.10 -16.53
C LEU A 63 9.69 8.45 -16.01
N ILE A 64 8.83 8.43 -14.99
CA ILE A 64 8.31 9.66 -14.36
C ILE A 64 9.43 10.43 -13.68
N ALA A 65 10.35 9.75 -12.98
CA ALA A 65 11.50 10.38 -12.34
C ALA A 65 12.41 11.09 -13.36
N LEU A 66 12.67 10.48 -14.52
CA LEU A 66 13.41 11.11 -15.62
C LEU A 66 12.65 12.30 -16.21
N LYS A 67 11.34 12.15 -16.44
CA LYS A 67 10.48 13.23 -16.91
C LYS A 67 10.56 14.43 -15.95
N ASN A 68 10.41 14.20 -14.65
CA ASN A 68 10.56 15.23 -13.61
C ASN A 68 11.95 15.89 -13.66
N CYS A 69 13.03 15.12 -13.85
CA CYS A 69 14.38 15.69 -13.99
C CYS A 69 14.50 16.63 -15.21
N ILE A 70 13.92 16.27 -16.35
CA ILE A 70 13.95 17.09 -17.57
C ILE A 70 13.19 18.40 -17.34
N VAL A 71 11.97 18.30 -16.82
CA VAL A 71 11.12 19.44 -16.46
C VAL A 71 11.86 20.40 -15.52
N SER A 72 12.39 19.91 -14.41
CA SER A 72 13.03 20.76 -13.39
C SER A 72 14.32 21.41 -13.91
N SER A 73 14.97 20.82 -14.92
CA SER A 73 16.21 21.36 -15.48
C SER A 73 15.98 22.43 -16.54
N SER A 74 14.95 22.28 -17.39
CA SER A 74 14.56 23.30 -18.37
C SER A 74 13.02 23.37 -18.47
N PRO A 75 12.37 24.21 -17.63
CA PRO A 75 10.91 24.31 -17.61
C PRO A 75 10.28 24.86 -18.90
N ASN A 76 11.04 25.60 -19.71
CA ASN A 76 10.56 26.21 -20.95
C ASN A 76 10.78 25.29 -22.15
N ASP A 77 11.95 24.67 -22.26
CA ASP A 77 12.34 23.91 -23.46
C ASP A 77 12.17 22.39 -23.29
N TYR A 78 11.90 21.93 -22.05
CA TYR A 78 11.73 20.52 -21.69
C TYR A 78 12.84 19.63 -22.26
N CYS A 79 14.08 20.11 -22.26
CA CYS A 79 15.22 19.41 -22.83
C CYS A 79 16.42 19.34 -21.87
N ILE A 80 17.25 18.32 -22.04
CA ILE A 80 18.44 18.10 -21.21
C ILE A 80 19.55 17.38 -22.00
N PRO A 81 20.83 17.77 -21.83
CA PRO A 81 21.94 16.98 -22.33
C PRO A 81 22.06 15.65 -21.55
N ILE A 82 22.41 14.57 -22.24
CA ILE A 82 22.60 13.27 -21.59
C ILE A 82 23.68 13.29 -20.50
N SER A 83 24.68 14.18 -20.62
CA SER A 83 25.76 14.33 -19.65
C SER A 83 25.27 14.64 -18.23
N VAL A 84 24.15 15.39 -18.10
CA VAL A 84 23.60 15.81 -16.80
C VAL A 84 22.89 14.66 -16.06
N ILE A 85 22.27 13.74 -16.78
CA ILE A 85 21.46 12.65 -16.20
C ILE A 85 22.11 11.27 -16.30
N SER A 86 23.15 11.11 -17.13
CA SER A 86 23.80 9.81 -17.39
C SER A 86 24.27 9.08 -16.13
N LYS A 87 24.74 9.83 -15.12
CA LYS A 87 25.26 9.31 -13.85
C LYS A 87 24.17 9.07 -12.79
N LYS A 88 22.95 9.59 -12.99
CA LYS A 88 21.83 9.49 -12.03
C LYS A 88 21.02 8.21 -12.16
N GLY A 89 21.47 7.23 -12.97
CA GLY A 89 20.71 6.02 -13.27
C GLY A 89 20.27 5.23 -12.03
N LEU A 90 21.17 5.02 -11.06
CA LEU A 90 20.87 4.30 -9.82
C LEU A 90 19.87 5.05 -8.93
N GLU A 91 20.02 6.36 -8.78
CA GLU A 91 19.12 7.22 -8.00
C GLU A 91 17.70 7.20 -8.57
N LEU A 92 17.58 7.15 -9.90
CA LEU A 92 16.31 7.12 -10.61
C LEU A 92 15.72 5.71 -10.73
N GLY A 93 16.39 4.67 -10.22
CA GLY A 93 15.93 3.28 -10.30
C GLY A 93 16.00 2.68 -11.71
N ILE A 94 16.91 3.16 -12.55
CA ILE A 94 17.09 2.69 -13.92
C ILE A 94 18.17 1.59 -13.94
N PRO A 95 17.83 0.33 -14.30
CA PRO A 95 18.77 -0.80 -14.24
C PRO A 95 19.76 -0.84 -15.43
N ILE A 96 19.62 0.08 -16.39
CA ILE A 96 20.42 0.14 -17.62
C ILE A 96 20.97 1.57 -17.81
N LYS A 97 21.84 1.76 -18.81
CA LYS A 97 22.32 3.11 -19.17
C LYS A 97 21.14 4.04 -19.47
N VAL A 98 21.14 5.25 -18.89
CA VAL A 98 20.05 6.23 -19.01
C VAL A 98 19.68 6.55 -20.47
N ALA A 99 20.68 6.76 -21.33
CA ALA A 99 20.45 6.99 -22.76
C ALA A 99 19.72 5.82 -23.43
N ARG A 100 20.08 4.58 -23.07
CA ARG A 100 19.41 3.38 -23.57
C ARG A 100 17.97 3.33 -23.08
N PHE A 101 17.71 3.68 -21.81
CA PHE A 101 16.37 3.74 -21.25
C PHE A 101 15.48 4.77 -21.96
N LEU A 102 15.97 5.98 -22.18
CA LEU A 102 15.22 7.03 -22.89
C LEU A 102 14.80 6.59 -24.31
N ARG A 103 15.71 5.92 -25.03
CA ARG A 103 15.46 5.37 -26.36
C ARG A 103 14.44 4.21 -26.38
N LEU A 104 14.14 3.59 -25.24
CA LEU A 104 13.06 2.59 -25.15
C LEU A 104 11.68 3.25 -25.20
N TYR A 105 11.58 4.56 -24.94
CA TYR A 105 10.31 5.27 -24.85
C TYR A 105 10.19 6.46 -25.83
N PRO A 106 10.31 6.24 -27.15
CA PRO A 106 10.25 7.31 -28.16
C PRO A 106 8.93 8.08 -28.26
N SER A 107 7.83 7.59 -27.65
CA SER A 107 6.58 8.35 -27.53
C SER A 107 6.62 9.38 -26.40
N VAL A 108 7.56 9.26 -25.45
CA VAL A 108 7.73 10.15 -24.30
C VAL A 108 8.96 11.03 -24.47
N PHE A 109 10.06 10.47 -24.96
CA PHE A 109 11.34 11.17 -25.13
C PHE A 109 11.75 11.23 -26.61
N GLU A 110 12.23 12.38 -27.04
CA GLU A 110 12.79 12.61 -28.36
C GLU A 110 14.29 12.90 -28.23
N GLU A 111 15.11 12.17 -28.97
CA GLU A 111 16.56 12.37 -29.04
C GLU A 111 16.89 13.34 -30.19
N PHE A 112 17.76 14.32 -29.92
CA PHE A 112 18.27 15.25 -30.90
C PHE A 112 19.74 15.60 -30.64
N THR A 113 20.43 16.15 -31.63
CA THR A 113 21.82 16.60 -31.48
C THR A 113 21.84 17.96 -30.79
N GLY A 114 22.56 18.04 -29.67
CA GLY A 114 22.68 19.28 -28.92
C GLY A 114 23.49 20.37 -29.64
N PRO A 115 23.32 21.64 -29.22
CA PRO A 115 24.10 22.76 -29.76
C PRO A 115 25.60 22.64 -29.45
N ASN A 116 25.95 21.94 -28.35
CA ASN A 116 27.32 21.83 -27.86
C ASN A 116 27.85 20.39 -28.02
N TYR A 117 29.06 20.28 -28.59
CA TYR A 117 29.88 19.06 -28.62
C TYR A 117 29.26 17.83 -29.31
N ASN A 118 28.22 17.99 -30.14
CA ASN A 118 27.49 16.90 -30.82
C ASN A 118 27.03 15.78 -29.87
N LEU A 119 26.82 16.09 -28.59
CA LEU A 119 26.33 15.11 -27.63
C LEU A 119 24.81 14.91 -27.80
N PRO A 120 24.29 13.70 -27.49
CA PRO A 120 22.85 13.47 -27.47
C PRO A 120 22.14 14.32 -26.42
N TRP A 121 21.10 15.01 -26.86
CA TRP A 121 20.13 15.67 -26.00
C TRP A 121 18.80 14.94 -26.09
N PHE A 122 18.04 15.02 -25.00
CA PHE A 122 16.72 14.45 -24.92
C PHE A 122 15.73 15.53 -24.52
N LYS A 123 14.59 15.58 -25.19
CA LYS A 123 13.45 16.41 -24.79
C LYS A 123 12.19 15.59 -24.63
N LEU A 124 11.20 16.13 -23.91
CA LEU A 124 9.88 15.53 -23.87
C LEU A 124 9.16 15.73 -25.21
N THR A 125 8.39 14.74 -25.64
CA THR A 125 7.46 14.92 -26.76
C THR A 125 6.31 15.84 -26.35
N GLN A 126 5.66 16.48 -27.33
CA GLN A 126 4.51 17.36 -27.08
C GLN A 126 3.40 16.67 -26.25
N ARG A 127 3.13 15.39 -26.55
CA ARG A 127 2.15 14.58 -25.81
C ARG A 127 2.57 14.32 -24.36
N ALA A 128 3.87 14.18 -24.10
CA ALA A 128 4.38 14.01 -22.74
C ALA A 128 4.32 15.32 -21.94
N ILE A 129 4.55 16.47 -22.59
CA ILE A 129 4.41 17.82 -21.99
C ILE A 129 2.94 18.08 -21.62
N GLU A 130 2.00 17.79 -22.51
CA GLU A 130 0.57 17.92 -22.23
C GLU A 130 0.13 17.06 -21.04
N LEU A 131 0.58 15.80 -21.01
CA LEU A 131 0.26 14.90 -19.90
C LEU A 131 0.89 15.32 -18.57
N ASP A 132 2.09 15.90 -18.62
CA ASP A 132 2.78 16.47 -17.45
C ASP A 132 2.04 17.72 -16.92
N ARG A 133 1.49 18.56 -17.79
CA ARG A 133 0.62 19.67 -17.39
C ARG A 133 -0.66 19.17 -16.70
N GLU A 134 -1.33 18.18 -17.30
CA GLU A 134 -2.50 17.54 -16.69
C GLU A 134 -2.18 16.91 -15.33
N GLU A 135 -1.01 16.29 -15.18
CA GLU A 135 -0.55 15.74 -13.90
C GLU A 135 -0.42 16.85 -12.84
N ARG A 136 0.19 17.99 -13.18
CA ARG A 136 0.29 19.15 -12.26
C ARG A 136 -1.07 19.68 -11.86
N GLU A 137 -2.00 19.81 -12.80
CA GLU A 137 -3.37 20.27 -12.52
C GLU A 137 -4.07 19.32 -11.55
N VAL A 138 -3.87 18.00 -11.69
CA VAL A 138 -4.38 17.00 -10.74
C VAL A 138 -3.76 17.21 -9.36
N TYR A 139 -2.44 17.41 -9.25
CA TYR A 139 -1.82 17.67 -7.94
C TYR A 139 -2.36 18.93 -7.26
N LEU A 140 -2.59 20.01 -8.01
CA LEU A 140 -3.14 21.24 -7.46
C LEU A 140 -4.59 21.05 -6.98
N LYS A 141 -5.42 20.38 -7.80
CA LYS A 141 -6.84 20.17 -7.48
C LYS A 141 -7.06 19.23 -6.30
N PHE A 142 -6.19 18.24 -6.12
CA PHE A 142 -6.35 17.17 -5.13
C PHE A 142 -5.30 17.22 -4.02
N LYS A 143 -4.70 18.40 -3.79
CA LYS A 143 -3.71 18.62 -2.72
C LYS A 143 -4.25 18.19 -1.35
N ASP A 144 -5.48 18.59 -1.03
CA ASP A 144 -6.11 18.29 0.27
C ASP A 144 -6.37 16.79 0.47
N ASP A 145 -6.72 16.05 -0.60
CA ASP A 145 -6.86 14.58 -0.55
C ASP A 145 -5.51 13.89 -0.28
N ILE A 146 -4.43 14.37 -0.90
CA ILE A 146 -3.07 13.86 -0.65
C ILE A 146 -2.66 14.11 0.81
N ILE A 147 -2.93 15.31 1.33
CA ILE A 147 -2.67 15.67 2.72
C ILE A 147 -3.48 14.77 3.66
N LEU A 148 -4.78 14.58 3.40
CA LEU A 148 -5.66 13.72 4.20
C LEU A 148 -5.18 12.26 4.21
N ARG A 149 -4.76 11.72 3.07
CA ARG A 149 -4.20 10.36 2.97
C ARG A 149 -2.91 10.22 3.77
N LEU A 150 -2.04 11.23 3.72
CA LEU A 150 -0.82 11.27 4.53
C LEU A 150 -1.15 11.36 6.03
N LYS A 151 -2.12 12.21 6.40
CA LYS A 151 -2.63 12.35 7.78
C LYS A 151 -3.12 11.01 8.31
N LYS A 152 -3.99 10.34 7.55
CA LYS A 152 -4.49 8.98 7.83
C LYS A 152 -3.36 7.98 8.03
N LEU A 153 -2.39 7.91 7.11
CA LEU A 153 -1.25 7.00 7.25
C LEU A 153 -0.50 7.19 8.57
N ILE A 154 -0.27 8.44 8.98
CA ILE A 154 0.44 8.76 10.24
C ILE A 154 -0.43 8.41 11.45
N LEU A 155 -1.73 8.71 11.42
CA LEU A 155 -2.65 8.38 12.52
C LEU A 155 -2.78 6.87 12.77
N MET A 156 -2.57 6.04 11.76
CA MET A 156 -2.51 4.58 11.92
C MET A 156 -1.31 4.10 12.77
N SER A 157 -0.35 4.97 13.11
CA SER A 157 0.75 4.64 14.02
C SER A 157 0.33 4.53 15.50
N GLY A 158 -0.96 4.74 15.80
CA GLY A 158 -1.50 4.63 17.14
C GLY A 158 -1.11 5.83 18.00
N ARG A 159 -0.64 5.57 19.22
CA ARG A 159 -0.34 6.61 20.22
C ARG A 159 0.74 7.59 19.79
N GLU A 160 1.72 7.13 19.03
CA GLU A 160 2.85 7.96 18.61
C GLU A 160 2.44 9.05 17.62
N GLN A 161 1.40 8.81 16.81
CA GLN A 161 0.91 9.72 15.77
C GLN A 161 2.03 10.35 14.93
N MET A 162 3.09 9.57 14.68
CA MET A 162 4.28 10.03 13.96
C MET A 162 4.93 8.88 13.16
N LEU A 163 5.53 9.23 12.04
CA LEU A 163 6.30 8.30 11.20
C LEU A 163 7.64 8.90 10.78
N PRO A 164 8.72 8.11 10.67
CA PRO A 164 9.97 8.62 10.15
C PRO A 164 9.82 9.10 8.71
N LEU A 165 10.40 10.25 8.40
CA LEU A 165 10.27 10.86 7.07
C LEU A 165 10.80 9.93 5.97
N LYS A 166 11.86 9.17 6.26
CA LYS A 166 12.44 8.17 5.35
C LYS A 166 11.45 7.05 4.98
N ILE A 167 10.57 6.66 5.91
CA ILE A 167 9.53 5.65 5.65
C ILE A 167 8.46 6.22 4.74
N ILE A 168 8.01 7.46 5.01
CA ILE A 168 7.03 8.17 4.18
C ILE A 168 7.60 8.37 2.76
N GLN A 169 8.84 8.82 2.64
CA GLN A 169 9.57 8.94 1.36
C GLN A 169 9.60 7.61 0.61
N GLY A 170 9.87 6.51 1.32
CA GLY A 170 9.85 5.16 0.77
C GLY A 170 8.49 4.71 0.22
N LEU A 171 7.41 5.43 0.56
CA LEU A 171 6.01 5.18 0.18
C LEU A 171 5.41 6.25 -0.73
N GLN A 172 6.12 7.34 -1.06
CA GLN A 172 5.62 8.46 -1.88
C GLN A 172 4.93 7.99 -3.16
N TRP A 173 5.55 7.02 -3.86
CA TRP A 173 4.94 6.44 -5.06
C TRP A 173 3.57 5.80 -4.79
N TYR A 174 3.39 5.07 -3.70
CA TYR A 174 2.13 4.40 -3.42
C TYR A 174 1.05 5.39 -2.99
N LEU A 175 1.43 6.41 -2.23
CA LEU A 175 0.54 7.49 -1.79
C LEU A 175 0.22 8.51 -2.88
N GLY A 176 0.96 8.50 -4.00
CA GLY A 176 0.78 9.51 -5.04
C GLY A 176 1.32 10.88 -4.62
N ILE A 177 2.32 10.93 -3.76
CA ILE A 177 2.94 12.17 -3.30
C ILE A 177 4.06 12.58 -4.28
N PRO A 178 4.08 13.82 -4.80
CA PRO A 178 5.18 14.32 -5.62
C PRO A 178 6.53 14.28 -4.90
N ASP A 179 7.62 14.10 -5.65
CA ASP A 179 8.99 14.04 -5.11
C ASP A 179 9.37 15.29 -4.31
N GLU A 180 8.85 16.45 -4.71
CA GLU A 180 9.17 17.76 -4.11
C GLU A 180 8.32 18.07 -2.88
N PHE A 181 7.19 17.39 -2.71
CA PHE A 181 6.18 17.68 -1.69
C PHE A 181 6.74 17.58 -0.26
N LEU A 182 7.60 16.58 -0.02
CA LEU A 182 8.24 16.34 1.27
C LEU A 182 9.61 17.01 1.43
N ARG A 183 10.10 17.75 0.41
CA ARG A 183 11.37 18.50 0.53
C ARG A 183 11.21 19.72 1.43
N LYS A 184 10.04 20.37 1.34
CA LYS A 184 9.62 21.46 2.22
C LYS A 184 8.22 21.14 2.77
N PRO A 185 8.14 20.29 3.81
CA PRO A 185 6.86 19.92 4.41
C PRO A 185 6.07 21.14 4.90
N GLU A 186 6.78 22.13 5.47
CA GLU A 186 6.21 23.36 6.03
C GLU A 186 5.42 24.20 5.00
N ASP A 187 5.85 24.21 3.74
CA ASP A 187 5.18 24.97 2.66
C ASP A 187 3.95 24.22 2.09
N ASN A 188 3.91 22.89 2.25
CA ASN A 188 3.00 22.01 1.53
C ASN A 188 1.91 21.38 2.40
N LEU A 189 2.18 21.21 3.70
CA LEU A 189 1.30 20.56 4.65
C LEU A 189 0.46 21.60 5.41
N ASP A 190 -0.67 21.15 5.94
CA ASP A 190 -1.49 21.98 6.82
C ASP A 190 -0.87 22.10 8.23
N GLY A 191 -1.45 22.98 9.05
CA GLY A 191 -0.96 23.25 10.41
C GLY A 191 -1.07 22.08 11.39
N CYS A 192 -1.70 20.95 11.00
CA CYS A 192 -1.74 19.76 11.85
C CYS A 192 -0.41 18.99 11.81
N PHE A 193 0.47 19.25 10.84
CA PHE A 193 1.73 18.55 10.70
C PHE A 193 2.86 19.25 11.45
N GLY A 194 3.67 18.47 12.15
CA GLY A 194 4.89 18.92 12.81
C GLY A 194 6.08 18.07 12.40
N VAL A 195 7.20 18.70 12.06
CA VAL A 195 8.48 17.99 11.91
C VAL A 195 9.08 17.80 13.29
N VAL A 196 9.33 16.54 13.66
CA VAL A 196 9.83 16.16 15.00
C VAL A 196 11.14 15.40 14.90
N GLU A 197 11.94 15.42 15.96
CA GLU A 197 13.11 14.55 16.11
C GLU A 197 12.70 13.28 16.84
N MET A 198 13.03 12.12 16.27
CA MET A 198 12.70 10.81 16.82
C MET A 198 13.86 10.26 17.66
N GLU A 199 13.60 9.24 18.50
CA GLU A 199 14.57 8.66 19.44
C GLU A 199 15.88 8.18 18.78
N ASP A 200 15.86 7.86 17.48
CA ASP A 200 17.02 7.42 16.70
C ASP A 200 17.77 8.57 16.01
N GLY A 201 17.46 9.83 16.36
CA GLY A 201 18.00 11.03 15.72
C GLY A 201 17.47 11.24 14.29
N LEU A 202 16.49 10.45 13.84
CA LEU A 202 15.85 10.65 12.55
C LEU A 202 14.78 11.73 12.64
N LYS A 203 14.60 12.46 11.54
CA LYS A 203 13.47 13.36 11.40
C LYS A 203 12.19 12.56 11.12
N GLY A 204 11.16 12.82 11.91
CA GLY A 204 9.82 12.31 11.76
C GLY A 204 8.83 13.38 11.32
N LEU A 205 7.68 12.94 10.85
CA LEU A 205 6.51 13.77 10.63
C LEU A 205 5.43 13.31 11.60
N ALA A 206 5.02 14.20 12.49
CA ALA A 206 3.95 14.00 13.45
C ALA A 206 2.68 14.71 12.96
N VAL A 207 1.54 14.17 13.37
CA VAL A 207 0.24 14.79 13.16
C VAL A 207 -0.37 15.06 14.52
N ASN A 208 -0.73 16.32 14.78
CA ASN A 208 -1.51 16.71 15.94
C ASN A 208 -2.93 17.04 15.46
N VAL A 209 -3.90 16.25 15.91
CA VAL A 209 -5.31 16.48 15.61
C VAL A 209 -6.05 16.77 16.88
N ASP A 210 -6.98 17.71 16.80
CA ASP A 210 -7.94 17.94 17.88
C ASP A 210 -8.74 16.65 18.14
N GLY A 211 -8.96 16.32 19.42
CA GLY A 211 -9.64 15.10 19.85
C GLY A 211 -11.10 15.00 19.41
N SER A 212 -11.63 16.04 18.77
CA SER A 212 -12.97 16.09 18.17
C SER A 212 -13.05 15.44 16.77
N GLU A 213 -11.94 15.31 16.04
CA GLU A 213 -11.94 14.79 14.67
C GLU A 213 -11.85 13.25 14.66
N ARG A 214 -12.98 12.57 14.46
CA ARG A 214 -13.03 11.11 14.34
C ARG A 214 -12.72 10.65 12.91
N PHE A 215 -11.61 9.95 12.73
CA PHE A 215 -11.27 9.31 11.46
C PHE A 215 -11.94 7.94 11.32
N LEU A 216 -12.62 7.74 10.20
CA LEU A 216 -13.25 6.47 9.85
C LEU A 216 -12.42 5.75 8.78
N SER A 217 -12.27 4.44 8.97
CA SER A 217 -11.72 3.57 7.93
C SER A 217 -12.71 3.40 6.78
N VAL A 218 -12.22 2.97 5.62
CA VAL A 218 -13.05 2.62 4.46
C VAL A 218 -14.07 1.55 4.83
N MET A 219 -13.69 0.58 5.67
CA MET A 219 -14.60 -0.43 6.20
C MET A 219 -15.75 0.19 7.02
N GLN A 220 -15.44 1.10 7.95
CA GLN A 220 -16.44 1.80 8.75
C GLN A 220 -17.37 2.66 7.89
N MET A 221 -16.81 3.45 6.97
CA MET A 221 -17.59 4.30 6.06
C MET A 221 -18.54 3.47 5.19
N ASN A 222 -18.06 2.36 4.61
CA ASN A 222 -18.89 1.50 3.77
C ASN A 222 -19.97 0.77 4.56
N ALA A 223 -19.66 0.34 5.79
CA ALA A 223 -20.64 -0.28 6.67
C ALA A 223 -21.74 0.70 7.11
N MET A 224 -21.39 1.95 7.43
CA MET A 224 -22.37 3.02 7.73
C MET A 224 -23.28 3.29 6.54
N ARG A 225 -22.72 3.43 5.33
CA ARG A 225 -23.52 3.63 4.10
C ARG A 225 -24.52 2.50 3.84
N ARG A 226 -24.20 1.28 4.27
CA ARG A 226 -25.08 0.10 4.15
C ARG A 226 -26.04 -0.07 5.34
N GLY A 227 -25.98 0.78 6.37
CA GLY A 227 -26.75 0.64 7.60
C GLY A 227 -26.32 -0.55 8.47
N ALA A 228 -25.11 -1.08 8.26
CA ALA A 228 -24.57 -2.25 8.96
C ALA A 228 -23.62 -1.88 10.12
N TYR A 229 -23.37 -0.59 10.33
CA TYR A 229 -22.55 -0.08 11.43
C TYR A 229 -23.20 1.21 11.97
N SER A 230 -23.49 1.23 13.27
CA SER A 230 -24.16 2.35 13.93
C SER A 230 -23.18 3.42 14.45
N GLY A 231 -21.88 3.12 14.43
CA GLY A 231 -20.83 4.00 14.96
C GLY A 231 -20.42 3.69 16.40
N VAL A 232 -21.05 2.70 17.03
CA VAL A 232 -20.74 2.23 18.38
C VAL A 232 -19.46 1.36 18.38
N GLU A 233 -18.60 1.56 19.37
CA GLU A 233 -17.41 0.74 19.54
C GLU A 233 -17.77 -0.71 19.88
N GLY A 234 -17.00 -1.66 19.34
CA GLY A 234 -17.21 -3.08 19.60
C GLY A 234 -18.19 -3.77 18.64
N GLU A 235 -18.85 -3.05 17.73
CA GLU A 235 -19.65 -3.68 16.68
C GLU A 235 -18.78 -4.47 15.70
N ALA A 236 -19.34 -5.58 15.20
CA ALA A 236 -18.71 -6.37 14.15
C ALA A 236 -18.92 -5.69 12.79
N ILE A 237 -17.84 -5.53 12.03
CA ILE A 237 -17.91 -5.16 10.61
C ILE A 237 -17.38 -6.33 9.80
N GLU A 238 -18.15 -6.74 8.81
CA GLU A 238 -17.78 -7.84 7.90
C GLU A 238 -16.94 -7.33 6.74
N PHE A 239 -15.83 -8.01 6.45
CA PHE A 239 -15.03 -7.79 5.26
C PHE A 239 -15.73 -8.33 4.02
N PRO A 240 -15.82 -7.58 2.91
CA PRO A 240 -16.30 -8.14 1.66
C PRO A 240 -15.32 -9.19 1.14
N LEU A 241 -15.85 -10.33 0.71
CA LEU A 241 -15.07 -11.50 0.29
C LEU A 241 -15.19 -11.73 -1.21
N TYR A 242 -14.04 -11.85 -1.88
CA TYR A 242 -13.93 -12.05 -3.33
C TYR A 242 -13.18 -13.35 -3.65
N PRO A 243 -13.87 -14.50 -3.64
CA PRO A 243 -13.26 -15.78 -3.96
C PRO A 243 -12.77 -15.80 -5.40
N SER A 244 -11.54 -16.30 -5.62
CA SER A 244 -10.99 -16.43 -6.97
C SER A 244 -11.77 -17.47 -7.78
N LYS A 245 -11.92 -17.22 -9.09
CA LYS A 245 -12.74 -18.05 -9.99
C LYS A 245 -12.32 -19.53 -9.94
N GLY A 246 -13.32 -20.41 -9.86
CA GLY A 246 -13.12 -21.87 -9.83
C GLY A 246 -12.63 -22.44 -8.50
N LEU A 247 -12.64 -21.65 -7.41
CA LEU A 247 -12.35 -22.15 -6.07
C LEU A 247 -13.65 -22.36 -5.29
N ARG A 248 -14.01 -23.61 -5.01
CA ARG A 248 -15.02 -23.92 -3.98
C ARG A 248 -14.34 -23.88 -2.63
N LEU A 249 -14.81 -22.99 -1.76
CA LEU A 249 -14.35 -22.95 -0.38
C LEU A 249 -14.73 -24.27 0.30
N LYS A 250 -13.77 -24.94 0.95
CA LYS A 250 -14.09 -26.10 1.78
C LYS A 250 -15.00 -25.61 2.92
N ARG A 251 -16.02 -26.39 3.29
CA ARG A 251 -17.00 -26.01 4.33
C ARG A 251 -16.32 -25.51 5.61
N LYS A 252 -15.32 -26.23 6.13
CA LYS A 252 -14.53 -25.81 7.31
C LYS A 252 -13.92 -24.40 7.19
N ILE A 253 -13.52 -24.00 5.99
CA ILE A 253 -12.91 -22.69 5.76
C ILE A 253 -14.00 -21.61 5.70
N ALA A 254 -15.17 -21.93 5.14
CA ALA A 254 -16.34 -21.05 5.16
C ALA A 254 -16.80 -20.83 6.62
N ASP A 255 -16.99 -21.91 7.38
CA ASP A 255 -17.41 -21.84 8.78
C ASP A 255 -16.43 -21.01 9.62
N TRP A 256 -15.12 -21.16 9.39
CA TRP A 256 -14.09 -20.33 10.05
C TRP A 256 -14.19 -18.85 9.66
N PHE A 257 -14.40 -18.55 8.37
CA PHE A 257 -14.60 -17.17 7.92
C PHE A 257 -15.85 -16.56 8.56
N ASP A 258 -16.95 -17.30 8.65
CA ASP A 258 -18.19 -16.82 9.28
C ASP A 258 -17.97 -16.48 10.76
N GLU A 259 -17.21 -17.29 11.51
CA GLU A 259 -16.82 -16.95 12.89
C GLU A 259 -15.88 -15.74 12.94
N PHE A 260 -14.90 -15.66 12.04
CA PHE A 260 -13.98 -14.52 11.95
C PHE A 260 -14.73 -13.19 11.70
N GLN A 261 -15.76 -13.21 10.86
CA GLN A 261 -16.56 -12.02 10.54
C GLN A 261 -17.33 -11.49 11.76
N LYS A 262 -17.69 -12.35 12.73
CA LYS A 262 -18.45 -11.96 13.94
C LYS A 262 -17.63 -11.18 14.98
N PHE A 263 -16.30 -11.23 14.93
CA PHE A 263 -15.50 -10.50 15.91
C PHE A 263 -15.67 -8.97 15.78
N PRO A 264 -15.57 -8.22 16.89
CA PRO A 264 -15.56 -6.75 16.85
C PRO A 264 -14.52 -6.21 15.87
N TYR A 265 -14.89 -5.16 15.11
CA TYR A 265 -13.95 -4.43 14.28
C TYR A 265 -13.31 -3.31 15.08
N VAL A 266 -11.98 -3.35 15.22
CA VAL A 266 -11.20 -2.28 15.85
C VAL A 266 -10.66 -1.37 14.76
N SER A 267 -10.93 -0.07 14.85
CA SER A 267 -10.48 0.88 13.84
C SER A 267 -8.96 0.95 13.77
N PRO A 268 -8.38 1.15 12.56
CA PRO A 268 -6.96 1.47 12.40
C PRO A 268 -6.52 2.74 13.14
N TYR A 269 -7.46 3.64 13.45
CA TYR A 269 -7.23 4.94 14.08
C TYR A 269 -7.50 4.94 15.59
N GLU A 270 -8.00 3.85 16.16
CA GLU A 270 -8.29 3.70 17.58
C GLU A 270 -7.08 3.11 18.35
N ASP A 271 -7.00 3.41 19.65
CA ASP A 271 -5.95 2.84 20.51
C ASP A 271 -6.18 1.33 20.69
N TYR A 272 -5.11 0.57 20.51
CA TYR A 272 -5.12 -0.89 20.51
C TYR A 272 -4.24 -1.49 21.62
N SER A 273 -3.68 -0.65 22.50
CA SER A 273 -2.78 -1.10 23.57
C SER A 273 -3.38 -2.15 24.51
N GLY A 274 -4.71 -2.13 24.68
CA GLY A 274 -5.45 -3.07 25.52
C GLY A 274 -5.72 -4.43 24.88
N LEU A 275 -5.44 -4.59 23.57
CA LEU A 275 -5.72 -5.83 22.87
C LEU A 275 -4.63 -6.87 23.13
N ASN A 276 -5.04 -8.09 23.46
CA ASN A 276 -4.13 -9.23 23.49
C ASN A 276 -3.64 -9.53 22.06
N PRO A 277 -2.32 -9.45 21.78
CA PRO A 277 -1.77 -9.66 20.43
C PRO A 277 -2.04 -11.04 19.83
N ASN A 278 -2.39 -12.04 20.66
CA ASN A 278 -2.70 -13.41 20.23
C ASN A 278 -4.21 -13.68 20.10
N SER A 279 -5.05 -12.66 20.25
CA SER A 279 -6.51 -12.78 20.10
C SER A 279 -6.96 -12.73 18.64
N ASP A 280 -8.13 -13.32 18.36
CA ASP A 280 -8.74 -13.27 17.03
C ASP A 280 -9.15 -11.83 16.64
N ILE A 281 -9.46 -11.00 17.64
CA ILE A 281 -9.71 -9.55 17.47
C ILE A 281 -8.44 -8.84 17.00
N ALA A 282 -7.27 -9.17 17.57
CA ALA A 282 -6.01 -8.61 17.11
C ALA A 282 -5.68 -9.05 15.68
N GLU A 283 -5.98 -10.31 15.30
CA GLU A 283 -5.85 -10.75 13.91
C GLU A 283 -6.80 -9.99 12.97
N LYS A 284 -8.06 -9.80 13.38
CA LYS A 284 -9.04 -9.01 12.63
C LYS A 284 -8.59 -7.56 12.45
N ARG A 285 -8.03 -6.94 13.49
CA ARG A 285 -7.44 -5.60 13.42
C ARG A 285 -6.30 -5.53 12.40
N VAL A 286 -5.40 -6.52 12.37
CA VAL A 286 -4.31 -6.56 11.37
C VAL A 286 -4.86 -6.54 9.95
N VAL A 287 -5.91 -7.33 9.67
CA VAL A 287 -6.58 -7.31 8.36
C VAL A 287 -7.19 -5.93 8.08
N GLY A 288 -7.84 -5.31 9.07
CA GLY A 288 -8.42 -3.96 8.96
C GLY A 288 -7.38 -2.86 8.69
N VAL A 289 -6.23 -2.90 9.36
CA VAL A 289 -5.12 -1.97 9.14
C VAL A 289 -4.51 -2.13 7.74
N LEU A 290 -4.29 -3.37 7.29
CA LEU A 290 -3.76 -3.63 5.95
C LEU A 290 -4.75 -3.23 4.85
N HIS A 291 -6.05 -3.44 5.09
CA HIS A 291 -7.12 -3.00 4.22
C HIS A 291 -7.13 -1.48 4.07
N GLU A 292 -7.15 -0.75 5.19
CA GLU A 292 -7.13 0.72 5.17
C GLU A 292 -5.85 1.25 4.50
N LEU A 293 -4.69 0.69 4.85
CA LEU A 293 -3.41 1.09 4.27
C LEU A 293 -3.38 0.95 2.75
N LEU A 294 -3.84 -0.19 2.22
CA LEU A 294 -3.91 -0.38 0.77
C LEU A 294 -4.96 0.53 0.15
N SER A 295 -6.06 0.83 0.84
CA SER A 295 -7.08 1.76 0.35
C SER A 295 -6.57 3.19 0.18
N LEU A 296 -5.56 3.60 0.95
CA LEU A 296 -4.91 4.91 0.78
C LEU A 296 -4.09 5.01 -0.51
N PHE A 297 -3.62 3.88 -1.06
CA PHE A 297 -2.69 3.87 -2.19
C PHE A 297 -3.37 4.06 -3.55
N VAL A 298 -2.66 4.71 -4.48
CA VAL A 298 -3.15 5.05 -5.82
C VAL A 298 -3.68 3.85 -6.60
N GLU A 299 -3.00 2.69 -6.49
CA GLU A 299 -3.35 1.46 -7.20
C GLU A 299 -3.85 0.37 -6.26
N HIS A 300 -4.23 0.72 -5.02
CA HIS A 300 -4.71 -0.21 -4.00
C HIS A 300 -3.81 -1.46 -3.81
N ALA A 301 -2.52 -1.27 -4.05
CA ALA A 301 -1.53 -2.33 -4.12
C ALA A 301 -0.15 -1.80 -3.73
N ALA A 302 0.65 -2.65 -3.10
CA ALA A 302 2.04 -2.33 -2.79
C ALA A 302 2.94 -3.56 -2.74
N GLU A 303 4.24 -3.33 -2.96
CA GLU A 303 5.24 -4.39 -2.79
C GLU A 303 5.25 -4.84 -1.33
N ARG A 304 5.19 -6.14 -1.09
CA ARG A 304 5.14 -6.73 0.26
C ARG A 304 6.28 -6.22 1.15
N LYS A 305 7.49 -6.08 0.60
CA LYS A 305 8.66 -5.55 1.34
C LYS A 305 8.45 -4.12 1.84
N LYS A 306 7.71 -3.29 1.09
CA LYS A 306 7.43 -1.89 1.46
C LYS A 306 6.41 -1.82 2.60
N LEU A 307 5.41 -2.71 2.59
CA LEU A 307 4.46 -2.87 3.69
C LEU A 307 5.15 -3.35 4.97
N LEU A 308 6.14 -4.24 4.86
CA LEU A 308 6.91 -4.71 6.01
C LEU A 308 7.74 -3.61 6.70
N CYS A 309 8.13 -2.55 5.99
CA CYS A 309 8.81 -1.39 6.59
C CYS A 309 7.92 -0.63 7.59
N LEU A 310 6.59 -0.70 7.43
CA LEU A 310 5.62 -0.07 8.33
C LEU A 310 5.30 -0.91 9.57
N ARG A 311 5.77 -2.16 9.63
CA ARG A 311 5.37 -3.13 10.66
C ARG A 311 5.54 -2.59 12.09
N LYS A 312 6.72 -2.05 12.42
CA LYS A 312 7.02 -1.51 13.75
C LYS A 312 6.07 -0.35 14.10
N TYR A 313 5.88 0.55 13.13
CA TYR A 313 5.17 1.81 13.36
C TYR A 313 3.66 1.65 13.44
N LEU A 314 3.07 0.69 12.72
CA LEU A 314 1.62 0.43 12.74
C LEU A 314 1.21 -0.62 13.79
N GLY A 315 2.12 -1.02 14.68
CA GLY A 315 1.86 -2.04 15.70
C GLY A 315 1.54 -3.42 15.13
N LEU A 316 2.11 -3.78 13.99
CA LEU A 316 1.80 -5.03 13.28
C LEU A 316 2.69 -6.19 13.78
N PRO A 317 2.16 -7.43 13.83
CA PRO A 317 2.91 -8.58 14.33
C PRO A 317 4.09 -8.95 13.41
N GLN A 318 5.10 -9.62 13.97
CA GLN A 318 6.30 -10.10 13.25
C GLN A 318 5.96 -10.83 11.92
N LYS A 319 4.89 -11.63 11.95
CA LYS A 319 4.44 -12.46 10.81
C LYS A 319 3.32 -11.79 10.01
N VAL A 320 3.24 -10.46 9.96
CA VAL A 320 2.20 -9.72 9.21
C VAL A 320 2.08 -10.12 7.74
N HIS A 321 3.18 -10.54 7.09
CA HIS A 321 3.15 -11.04 5.71
C HIS A 321 2.19 -12.21 5.52
N LYS A 322 1.94 -13.01 6.57
CA LYS A 322 1.02 -14.15 6.52
C LYS A 322 -0.42 -13.69 6.36
N ALA A 323 -0.80 -12.48 6.76
CA ALA A 323 -2.16 -11.99 6.57
C ALA A 323 -2.58 -12.02 5.08
N PHE A 324 -1.65 -11.69 4.17
CA PHE A 324 -1.94 -11.76 2.73
C PHE A 324 -2.10 -13.19 2.19
N GLU A 325 -1.49 -14.17 2.85
CA GLU A 325 -1.61 -15.60 2.51
C GLU A 325 -2.86 -16.21 3.14
N ARG A 326 -3.20 -15.80 4.38
CA ARG A 326 -4.32 -16.31 5.18
C ARG A 326 -5.68 -15.80 4.72
N TYR A 327 -5.72 -14.59 4.16
CA TYR A 327 -6.94 -13.92 3.73
C TYR A 327 -7.00 -13.72 2.20
N PRO A 328 -6.94 -14.80 1.38
CA PRO A 328 -6.90 -14.71 -0.08
C PRO A 328 -8.23 -14.25 -0.70
N HIS A 329 -9.29 -14.09 0.09
CA HIS A 329 -10.57 -13.53 -0.35
C HIS A 329 -10.63 -12.01 -0.19
N ILE A 330 -9.74 -11.42 0.61
CA ILE A 330 -9.63 -9.98 0.84
C ILE A 330 -8.43 -9.44 0.04
N PHE A 331 -7.30 -10.15 0.11
CA PHE A 331 -6.06 -9.78 -0.56
C PHE A 331 -5.71 -10.75 -1.69
N ASN A 332 -4.99 -10.25 -2.69
CA ASN A 332 -4.30 -11.07 -3.67
C ASN A 332 -2.79 -10.83 -3.57
N LEU A 333 -2.00 -11.89 -3.61
CA LEU A 333 -0.55 -11.81 -3.79
C LEU A 333 -0.20 -12.09 -5.23
N SER A 334 0.42 -11.14 -5.92
CA SER A 334 0.94 -11.29 -7.27
C SER A 334 2.46 -11.42 -7.25
N LEU A 335 2.98 -12.38 -8.01
CA LEU A 335 4.41 -12.70 -8.12
C LEU A 335 4.91 -12.38 -9.54
N MET A 336 4.95 -11.10 -9.86
CA MET A 336 5.35 -10.59 -11.18
C MET A 336 6.65 -9.79 -11.08
N ASN A 337 7.46 -9.76 -12.15
CA ASN A 337 8.70 -8.98 -12.23
C ASN A 337 9.71 -9.23 -11.09
N LYS A 338 9.80 -10.47 -10.58
CA LYS A 338 10.61 -10.81 -9.39
C LYS A 338 10.22 -10.02 -8.13
N THR A 339 9.00 -9.48 -8.09
CA THR A 339 8.42 -8.76 -6.96
C THR A 339 7.18 -9.47 -6.44
N CYS A 340 6.98 -9.41 -5.12
CA CYS A 340 5.76 -9.89 -4.48
C CYS A 340 4.91 -8.68 -4.10
N THR A 341 3.76 -8.52 -4.74
CA THR A 341 2.87 -7.37 -4.59
C THR A 341 1.56 -7.82 -3.95
N ALA A 342 1.19 -7.19 -2.84
CA ALA A 342 -0.11 -7.35 -2.20
C ALA A 342 -1.10 -6.37 -2.84
N ILE A 343 -2.29 -6.87 -3.17
CA ILE A 343 -3.34 -6.15 -3.87
C ILE A 343 -4.63 -6.31 -3.08
N LEU A 344 -5.34 -5.22 -2.82
CA LEU A 344 -6.66 -5.26 -2.20
C LEU A 344 -7.71 -5.63 -3.25
N LYS A 345 -8.42 -6.75 -3.06
CA LYS A 345 -9.37 -7.26 -4.07
C LYS A 345 -10.60 -6.36 -4.24
N GLU A 346 -11.10 -5.79 -3.13
CA GLU A 346 -12.29 -4.93 -3.12
C GLU A 346 -12.21 -3.82 -4.17
N ALA A 347 -11.06 -3.14 -4.27
CA ALA A 347 -10.82 -2.07 -5.23
C ALA A 347 -11.06 -2.45 -6.70
N TYR A 348 -10.94 -3.74 -7.04
CA TYR A 348 -11.07 -4.23 -8.42
C TYR A 348 -12.32 -5.08 -8.66
N CYS A 349 -12.88 -5.66 -7.60
CA CYS A 349 -14.05 -6.53 -7.70
C CYS A 349 -15.36 -5.82 -7.38
N ASP A 350 -15.33 -4.70 -6.64
CA ASP A 350 -16.50 -3.91 -6.28
C ASP A 350 -16.32 -2.44 -6.65
N ARG A 351 -16.99 -2.03 -7.74
CA ARG A 351 -16.83 -0.67 -8.27
C ARG A 351 -17.54 0.32 -7.37
N GLY A 352 -16.80 1.29 -6.86
CA GLY A 352 -17.32 2.36 -6.01
C GLY A 352 -17.24 2.07 -4.51
N ALA A 353 -16.80 0.86 -4.11
CA ALA A 353 -16.52 0.56 -2.71
C ALA A 353 -15.34 1.38 -2.19
N ILE A 354 -14.33 1.63 -3.03
CA ILE A 354 -13.17 2.46 -2.72
C ILE A 354 -13.08 3.56 -3.77
N GLU A 355 -12.85 4.79 -3.30
CA GLU A 355 -12.67 5.94 -4.18
C GLU A 355 -11.40 5.79 -5.03
N GLU A 356 -11.54 5.96 -6.35
CA GLU A 356 -10.40 5.90 -7.26
C GLU A 356 -9.50 7.12 -7.06
N HIS A 357 -8.21 6.88 -6.78
CA HIS A 357 -7.25 7.97 -6.63
C HIS A 357 -7.11 8.75 -7.96
N PRO A 358 -7.16 10.10 -7.97
CA PRO A 358 -7.10 10.92 -9.18
C PRO A 358 -5.91 10.62 -10.11
N LEU A 359 -4.73 10.41 -9.52
CA LEU A 359 -3.50 10.03 -10.24
C LEU A 359 -3.54 8.65 -10.92
N ALA A 360 -4.46 7.74 -10.55
CA ALA A 360 -4.57 6.45 -11.21
C ALA A 360 -4.84 6.63 -12.72
N LYS A 361 -5.67 7.62 -13.08
CA LYS A 361 -5.95 7.97 -14.49
C LYS A 361 -4.73 8.53 -15.20
N VAL A 362 -3.95 9.37 -14.53
CA VAL A 362 -2.70 9.93 -15.07
C VAL A 362 -1.68 8.81 -15.33
N ARG A 363 -1.49 7.90 -14.37
CA ARG A 363 -0.59 6.73 -14.53
C ARG A 363 -1.01 5.82 -15.68
N LYS A 364 -2.32 5.56 -15.83
CA LYS A 364 -2.87 4.82 -16.98
C LYS A 364 -2.49 5.47 -18.31
N ARG A 365 -2.56 6.81 -18.41
CA ARG A 365 -2.15 7.55 -19.63
C ARG A 365 -0.66 7.46 -19.91
N TYR A 366 0.20 7.57 -18.89
CA TYR A 366 1.65 7.37 -19.08
C TYR A 366 1.97 5.95 -19.54
N ILE A 367 1.30 4.94 -18.96
CA ILE A 367 1.47 3.54 -19.40
C ILE A 367 1.03 3.36 -20.85
N LYS A 368 -0.05 4.03 -21.27
CA LYS A 368 -0.47 4.02 -22.68
C LYS A 368 0.64 4.56 -23.58
N LEU A 369 1.26 5.69 -23.23
CA LEU A 369 2.43 6.21 -23.97
C LEU A 369 3.56 5.18 -23.99
N MET A 370 3.90 4.54 -22.87
CA MET A 370 4.93 3.49 -22.83
C MET A 370 4.64 2.32 -23.78
N LYS A 371 3.38 1.90 -23.90
CA LYS A 371 2.98 0.84 -24.84
C LYS A 371 3.08 1.29 -26.29
N GLU A 372 2.70 2.53 -26.59
CA GLU A 372 2.85 3.09 -27.94
C GLU A 372 4.32 3.15 -28.38
N SER A 373 5.23 3.40 -27.44
CA SER A 373 6.68 3.31 -27.67
C SER A 373 7.13 1.93 -28.15
N GLU A 374 6.62 0.85 -27.54
CA GLU A 374 6.89 -0.52 -27.99
C GLU A 374 6.43 -0.72 -29.44
N GLY A 375 5.26 -0.17 -29.81
CA GLY A 375 4.75 -0.20 -31.18
C GLY A 375 5.58 0.61 -32.19
N ILE A 376 6.11 1.76 -31.79
CA ILE A 376 7.04 2.56 -32.62
C ILE A 376 8.33 1.77 -32.86
N LEU A 377 8.90 1.18 -31.82
CA LEU A 377 10.15 0.41 -31.92
C LEU A 377 9.98 -0.85 -32.76
N LYS A 378 8.86 -1.56 -32.63
CA LYS A 378 8.53 -2.71 -33.50
C LYS A 378 8.49 -2.30 -34.97
N ARG A 379 7.77 -1.23 -35.32
CA ARG A 379 7.69 -0.72 -36.71
C ARG A 379 9.05 -0.31 -37.27
N LYS A 380 9.89 0.38 -36.47
CA LYS A 380 11.27 0.72 -36.88
C LYS A 380 12.12 -0.51 -37.18
N ARG A 381 11.98 -1.60 -36.40
CA ARG A 381 12.69 -2.86 -36.67
C ARG A 381 12.21 -3.54 -37.95
N PHE A 382 10.90 -3.55 -38.21
CA PHE A 382 10.37 -4.11 -39.46
C PHE A 382 10.79 -3.30 -40.69
N ASN A 383 10.78 -1.96 -40.60
CA ASN A 383 11.17 -1.11 -41.72
C ASN A 383 12.69 -1.13 -41.99
N ASN A 384 13.51 -1.45 -40.98
CA ASN A 384 14.97 -1.54 -41.10
C ASN A 384 15.47 -2.99 -41.23
N GLY A 385 14.58 -3.98 -41.38
CA GLY A 385 14.97 -5.36 -41.64
C GLY A 385 15.48 -5.53 -43.08
N PRO A 386 16.42 -6.44 -43.36
CA PRO A 386 16.76 -6.77 -44.72
C PRO A 386 15.51 -7.34 -45.41
N ILE A 387 15.21 -6.87 -46.63
CA ILE A 387 14.31 -7.59 -47.52
C ILE A 387 15.02 -8.89 -47.85
N ASP A 388 14.68 -9.97 -47.15
CA ASP A 388 15.09 -11.30 -47.54
C ASP A 388 13.89 -12.24 -47.53
N GLN A 389 13.64 -12.83 -48.70
CA GLN A 389 12.65 -13.87 -48.91
C GLN A 389 13.17 -15.16 -48.28
N GLY A 390 12.50 -15.67 -47.25
CA GLY A 390 12.81 -17.00 -46.76
C GLY A 390 12.28 -17.27 -45.35
N ASP A 391 11.35 -18.21 -45.26
CA ASP A 391 10.84 -18.82 -44.04
C ASP A 391 11.93 -19.09 -42.98
N SER A 392 11.72 -18.64 -41.74
CA SER A 392 11.93 -19.49 -40.54
C SER A 392 11.52 -18.82 -39.22
N LYS A 393 10.85 -19.64 -38.41
CA LYS A 393 10.27 -19.39 -37.08
C LYS A 393 11.20 -18.63 -36.12
N ILE A 394 10.69 -17.54 -35.53
CA ILE A 394 11.31 -16.88 -34.37
C ILE A 394 10.75 -17.51 -33.09
N LYS A 395 11.63 -18.18 -32.32
CA LYS A 395 11.41 -18.56 -30.92
C LYS A 395 11.56 -17.33 -30.03
N ASP A 396 10.64 -17.19 -29.09
CA ASP A 396 10.65 -16.17 -28.04
C ASP A 396 11.94 -16.22 -27.21
N LEU A 397 12.56 -15.05 -27.02
CA LEU A 397 13.67 -14.83 -26.11
C LEU A 397 13.14 -14.60 -24.69
N ASP A 398 12.96 -15.70 -23.96
CA ASP A 398 13.07 -15.70 -22.50
C ASP A 398 14.56 -15.75 -22.13
N CYS A 399 15.09 -14.65 -21.60
CA CYS A 399 16.38 -14.67 -20.91
C CYS A 399 16.15 -14.97 -19.42
N THR A 400 16.19 -16.27 -19.08
CA THR A 400 16.53 -16.73 -17.73
C THR A 400 17.99 -17.14 -17.74
N ASP A 401 18.86 -16.31 -17.17
CA ASP A 401 20.19 -16.75 -16.75
C ASP A 401 20.04 -17.40 -15.37
N ASP A 402 20.04 -18.74 -15.37
CA ASP A 402 20.33 -19.58 -14.22
C ASP A 402 21.85 -19.77 -14.13
N GLU A 403 22.47 -19.29 -13.06
CA GLU A 403 23.80 -19.74 -12.62
C GLU A 403 23.65 -20.29 -11.19
N ASP A 404 23.27 -21.55 -11.11
CA ASP A 404 23.47 -22.41 -9.94
C ASP A 404 24.96 -22.74 -9.84
N LYS A 405 25.67 -22.11 -8.89
CA LYS A 405 26.92 -22.68 -8.36
C LYS A 405 26.66 -23.35 -7.02
N LYS A 406 26.54 -24.67 -7.11
CA LYS A 406 26.83 -25.62 -6.01
C LYS A 406 28.20 -25.30 -5.41
N PHE A 407 28.23 -25.09 -4.10
CA PHE A 407 29.39 -25.49 -3.30
C PHE A 407 28.91 -26.50 -2.25
N THR A 408 29.14 -27.77 -2.56
CA THR A 408 29.43 -28.80 -1.58
C THR A 408 30.82 -28.54 -1.00
N THR A 409 30.92 -28.21 0.28
CA THR A 409 31.59 -28.99 1.34
C THR A 409 31.34 -28.28 2.66
#